data_AF-A0A6I9MGH5-F1
#
_entry.id   AF-A0A6I9MGH5-F1
#
_cell.length_a   1.000
_cell.length_b   1.000
_cell.length_c   1.000
_cell.angle_alpha   90.00
_cell.angle_beta   90.00
_cell.angle_gamma   90.00
#
_symmetry.space_group_name_H-M   'P 1'
#
loop_
_entity.id
_entity.type
_entity.pdbx_description
1 polymer ?
#
loop_
_entity_poly.entity_id
_entity_poly.type
_entity_poly.pdbx_seq_one_letter_code
_entity_poly.pdbx_strand_id
1 'polypeptide(L)'
;MEYHSHLENLDEDGYTQLDFRTQGIHKRPVGSEKGSQVPSPPWRLIVTALGILCLVAIVVATVLGVLAFWRFNSGRNPEEKENFPSRNKENHKPTKSSLDEKVAPSKASQTTGLSSGPCPPNWIIHEKSCYLFKMSIDSWAGSKRHCSQLGAHLLKIDNSKEFEFIESQTSSQRMNSFWIGLSRRQTEGPWLWEDGSQFIPNLFQVRDTASQESLLHNCVWIHGSEVYNQICNISSFSICEKQL
;
A
#
# COMPACT_ATOMS: atom_id res chain seq x y z
N MET A 1 53.89 -33.78 24.20
CA MET A 1 52.53 -33.26 24.42
C MET A 1 52.62 -32.31 25.59
N GLU A 2 52.73 -31.04 25.24
CA GLU A 2 53.08 -29.93 26.13
C GLU A 2 51.80 -29.41 26.77
N TYR A 3 51.72 -29.52 28.09
CA TYR A 3 50.67 -28.93 28.90
C TYR A 3 51.07 -27.47 29.15
N HIS A 4 50.30 -26.51 28.63
CA HIS A 4 50.47 -25.08 28.94
C HIS A 4 49.32 -24.63 29.84
N SER A 5 49.59 -24.60 31.15
CA SER A 5 48.81 -23.82 32.11
C SER A 5 49.32 -22.39 32.07
N HIS A 6 48.49 -21.48 31.54
CA HIS A 6 48.78 -20.06 31.43
C HIS A 6 48.91 -19.46 32.84
N LEU A 7 50.10 -18.96 33.16
CA LEU A 7 50.40 -18.28 34.41
C LEU A 7 49.67 -16.92 34.44
N GLU A 8 49.05 -16.64 35.58
CA GLU A 8 48.38 -15.39 35.93
C GLU A 8 49.34 -14.19 35.89
N ASN A 9 48.92 -13.11 35.24
CA ASN A 9 49.31 -11.75 35.61
C ASN A 9 48.00 -10.99 35.84
N LEU A 10 47.57 -10.93 37.09
CA LEU A 10 46.41 -10.17 37.55
C LEU A 10 46.89 -9.17 38.61
N ASP A 11 46.68 -7.90 38.31
CA ASP A 11 46.68 -6.77 39.23
C ASP A 11 45.21 -6.38 39.52
N GLU A 12 44.94 -6.04 40.79
CA GLU A 12 43.63 -6.00 41.47
C GLU A 12 42.61 -4.97 40.96
N ASP A 13 42.88 -4.21 39.89
CA ASP A 13 41.96 -3.19 39.37
C ASP A 13 41.74 -3.32 37.84
N GLY A 14 41.50 -4.52 37.32
CA GLY A 14 40.66 -4.78 36.14
C GLY A 14 40.87 -3.99 34.82
N TYR A 15 42.00 -3.34 34.57
CA TYR A 15 42.27 -2.60 33.33
C TYR A 15 43.57 -3.06 32.65
N THR A 16 43.53 -3.22 31.33
CA THR A 16 44.71 -3.56 30.51
C THR A 16 45.68 -2.38 30.43
N GLN A 17 46.93 -2.61 30.82
CA GLN A 17 48.03 -1.66 30.68
C GLN A 17 48.48 -1.58 29.21
N LEU A 18 48.34 -0.42 28.58
CA LEU A 18 48.83 -0.17 27.22
C LEU A 18 50.22 0.50 27.28
N ASP A 19 51.25 -0.21 26.82
CA ASP A 19 52.60 0.33 26.66
C ASP A 19 52.72 1.06 25.31
N PHE A 20 53.04 2.36 25.34
CA PHE A 20 53.26 3.18 24.15
C PHE A 20 54.70 3.70 24.12
N ARG A 21 55.59 2.90 23.51
CA ARG A 21 56.96 3.32 23.19
C ARG A 21 56.97 4.28 21.98
N THR A 22 57.02 5.57 22.25
CA THR A 22 57.14 6.62 21.21
C THR A 22 58.60 6.74 20.75
N GLN A 23 58.91 6.33 19.51
CA GLN A 23 60.18 6.68 18.87
C GLN A 23 60.16 8.14 18.41
N GLY A 24 61.06 8.95 18.96
CA GLY A 24 61.23 10.35 18.60
C GLY A 24 61.73 10.51 17.16
N ILE A 25 61.02 11.31 16.37
CA ILE A 25 61.51 11.81 15.09
C ILE A 25 61.77 13.32 15.23
N HIS A 26 63.03 13.67 15.04
CA HIS A 26 63.61 15.00 15.14
C HIS A 26 62.90 16.05 14.26
N LYS A 27 62.64 17.24 14.83
CA LYS A 27 62.20 18.43 14.09
C LYS A 27 63.38 19.02 13.27
N ARG A 28 63.17 19.07 11.95
CA ARG A 28 63.56 20.05 10.89
C ARG A 28 64.74 21.02 11.12
N PRO A 29 65.55 21.30 10.07
CA PRO A 29 66.00 22.64 9.76
C PRO A 29 65.30 23.18 8.49
N VAL A 30 64.97 24.47 8.55
CA VAL A 30 64.30 25.27 7.53
C VAL A 30 65.29 25.57 6.39
N GLY A 31 64.95 25.12 5.18
CA GLY A 31 65.57 25.55 3.93
C GLY A 31 64.54 26.28 3.08
N SER A 32 64.76 27.57 2.86
CA SER A 32 63.96 28.42 1.98
C SER A 32 64.39 28.23 0.54
N GLU A 33 63.62 27.49 -0.25
CA GLU A 33 63.73 27.52 -1.72
C GLU A 33 62.46 28.03 -2.38
N LYS A 34 62.69 28.96 -3.32
CA LYS A 34 61.72 29.72 -4.09
C LYS A 34 60.75 28.82 -4.84
N GLY A 35 59.49 29.25 -4.88
CA GLY A 35 58.40 28.56 -5.55
C GLY A 35 58.68 28.23 -7.01
N SER A 36 58.36 26.99 -7.37
CA SER A 36 58.01 26.59 -8.72
C SER A 36 56.57 26.08 -8.67
N GLN A 37 55.67 26.70 -9.43
CA GLN A 37 54.30 26.23 -9.60
C GLN A 37 54.33 24.87 -10.31
N VAL A 38 53.99 23.82 -9.57
CA VAL A 38 53.72 22.49 -10.14
C VAL A 38 52.26 22.45 -10.61
N PRO A 39 51.96 22.04 -11.86
CA PRO A 39 50.59 21.91 -12.31
C PRO A 39 49.82 20.92 -11.43
N SER A 40 48.64 21.32 -10.95
CA SER A 40 47.75 20.46 -10.17
C SER A 40 47.38 19.20 -10.97
N PRO A 41 47.37 18.02 -10.34
CA PRO A 41 47.14 16.76 -11.06
C PRO A 41 45.66 16.61 -11.50
N PRO A 42 45.40 16.06 -12.71
CA PRO A 42 44.11 16.15 -13.40
C PRO A 42 42.93 15.48 -12.69
N TRP A 43 43.18 14.52 -11.80
CA TRP A 43 42.15 13.83 -11.01
C TRP A 43 41.38 14.77 -10.07
N ARG A 44 41.99 15.88 -9.60
CA ARG A 44 41.27 16.86 -8.77
C ARG A 44 40.13 17.54 -9.54
N LEU A 45 40.36 17.86 -10.81
CA LEU A 45 39.34 18.44 -11.68
C LEU A 45 38.24 17.43 -12.05
N ILE A 46 38.60 16.15 -12.16
CA ILE A 46 37.64 15.08 -12.42
C ILE A 46 36.73 14.86 -11.21
N VAL A 47 37.30 14.81 -10.00
CA VAL A 47 36.52 14.64 -8.77
C VAL A 47 35.60 15.84 -8.53
N THR A 48 36.06 17.07 -8.78
CA THR A 48 35.19 18.24 -8.67
C THR A 48 34.09 18.23 -9.73
N ALA A 49 34.40 17.88 -10.98
CA ALA A 49 33.40 17.77 -12.05
C ALA A 49 32.34 16.69 -11.75
N LEU A 50 32.76 15.52 -11.28
CA LEU A 50 31.84 14.43 -10.89
C LEU A 50 31.00 14.82 -9.67
N GLY A 51 31.58 15.51 -8.69
CA GLY A 51 30.85 16.03 -7.53
C GLY A 51 29.78 17.04 -7.94
N ILE A 52 30.13 18.00 -8.80
CA ILE A 52 29.19 18.98 -9.34
C ILE A 52 28.08 18.28 -10.15
N LEU A 53 28.44 17.32 -11.01
CA LEU A 53 27.47 16.54 -11.80
C LEU A 53 26.48 15.80 -10.88
N CYS A 54 26.97 15.18 -9.80
CA CYS A 54 26.14 14.48 -8.83
C CYS A 54 25.19 15.45 -8.10
N LEU A 55 25.69 16.59 -7.66
CA LEU A 55 24.86 17.62 -7.00
C LEU A 55 23.78 18.15 -7.95
N VAL A 56 24.11 18.41 -9.22
CA VAL A 56 23.13 18.83 -10.23
C VAL A 56 22.07 17.74 -10.45
N ALA A 57 22.49 16.47 -10.56
CA ALA A 57 21.55 15.36 -10.72
C ALA A 57 20.60 15.22 -9.51
N ILE A 58 21.10 15.38 -8.28
CA ILE A 58 20.28 15.36 -7.06
C ILE A 58 19.28 16.51 -7.08
N VAL A 59 19.72 17.74 -7.40
CA VAL A 59 18.82 18.90 -7.48
C VAL A 59 17.73 18.65 -8.52
N VAL A 60 18.08 18.18 -9.73
CA VAL A 60 17.09 17.85 -10.77
C VAL A 60 16.11 16.78 -10.29
N ALA A 61 16.59 15.70 -9.65
CA ALA A 61 15.72 14.66 -9.11
C ALA A 61 14.76 15.18 -8.03
N THR A 62 15.23 16.04 -7.13
CA THR A 62 14.37 16.67 -6.10
C THR A 62 13.33 17.60 -6.72
N VAL A 63 13.71 18.40 -7.73
CA VAL A 63 12.78 19.29 -8.44
C VAL A 63 11.72 18.49 -9.18
N LEU A 64 12.11 17.44 -9.91
CA LEU A 64 11.17 16.55 -10.60
C LEU A 64 10.25 15.81 -9.62
N GLY A 65 10.79 15.35 -8.49
CA GLY A 65 10.01 14.73 -7.41
C GLY A 65 8.98 15.68 -6.81
N VAL A 66 9.37 16.92 -6.52
CA VAL A 66 8.45 17.96 -6.02
C VAL A 66 7.40 18.31 -7.06
N LEU A 67 7.77 18.44 -8.34
CA LEU A 67 6.80 18.71 -9.43
C LEU A 67 5.81 17.56 -9.61
N ALA A 68 6.25 16.31 -9.52
CA ALA A 68 5.38 15.13 -9.59
C ALA A 68 4.46 15.05 -8.36
N PHE A 69 4.99 15.31 -7.17
CA PHE A 69 4.21 15.36 -5.93
C PHE A 69 3.16 16.48 -5.96
N TRP A 70 3.52 17.67 -6.45
CA TRP A 70 2.57 18.77 -6.67
C TRP A 70 1.53 18.41 -7.73
N ARG A 71 1.91 17.80 -8.86
CA ARG A 71 0.94 17.29 -9.86
C ARG A 71 -0.05 16.29 -9.26
N PHE A 72 0.42 15.42 -8.36
CA PHE A 72 -0.41 14.44 -7.68
C PHE A 72 -1.36 15.07 -6.66
N ASN A 73 -0.90 16.07 -5.90
CA ASN A 73 -1.75 16.79 -4.93
C ASN A 73 -2.73 17.78 -5.62
N SER A 74 -2.31 18.46 -6.69
CA SER A 74 -3.16 19.40 -7.44
C SER A 74 -4.25 18.70 -8.27
N GLY A 75 -4.23 17.37 -8.36
CA GLY A 75 -5.34 16.57 -8.91
C GLY A 75 -6.52 16.38 -7.94
N ARG A 76 -6.43 16.90 -6.70
CA ARG A 76 -7.54 16.92 -5.72
C ARG A 76 -7.84 18.35 -5.28
N ASN A 77 -8.57 19.10 -6.11
CA ASN A 77 -9.38 20.21 -5.58
C ASN A 77 -10.84 19.76 -5.49
N PRO A 78 -11.45 19.79 -4.30
CA PRO A 78 -12.89 19.66 -4.14
C PRO A 78 -13.54 21.06 -4.19
N GLU A 79 -14.07 21.46 -5.35
CA GLU A 79 -15.08 22.52 -5.41
C GLU A 79 -16.08 22.21 -6.54
N GLU A 80 -17.16 21.52 -6.17
CA GLU A 80 -18.44 21.72 -6.82
C GLU A 80 -19.44 22.10 -5.71
N LYS A 81 -19.77 23.39 -5.66
CA LYS A 81 -20.79 23.94 -4.79
C LYS A 81 -22.14 23.72 -5.46
N GLU A 82 -22.80 22.62 -5.11
CA GLU A 82 -24.21 22.42 -5.44
C GLU A 82 -25.08 23.26 -4.50
N ASN A 83 -25.60 24.35 -5.04
CA ASN A 83 -26.60 25.23 -4.45
C ASN A 83 -27.95 24.49 -4.42
N PHE A 84 -28.42 24.07 -3.24
CA PHE A 84 -29.79 23.58 -3.07
C PHE A 84 -30.74 24.75 -2.70
N PRO A 85 -31.84 24.97 -3.43
CA PRO A 85 -32.92 25.83 -2.96
C PRO A 85 -33.72 25.14 -1.85
N SER A 86 -33.99 25.91 -0.80
CA SER A 86 -34.72 25.49 0.38
C SER A 86 -36.17 25.07 0.08
N ARG A 87 -36.55 23.94 0.66
CA ARG A 87 -37.91 23.40 0.74
C ARG A 87 -38.76 24.28 1.67
N ASN A 88 -39.65 25.10 1.12
CA ASN A 88 -40.75 25.69 1.89
C ASN A 88 -41.89 24.68 2.06
N LYS A 89 -42.26 24.45 3.32
CA LYS A 89 -43.54 23.85 3.71
C LYS A 89 -44.57 24.97 3.76
N GLU A 90 -45.70 24.79 3.11
CA GLU A 90 -46.97 25.24 3.68
C GLU A 90 -48.14 24.37 3.21
N ASN A 91 -49.07 24.20 4.14
CA ASN A 91 -50.20 23.27 4.13
C ASN A 91 -51.27 23.65 3.09
N HIS A 92 -52.19 22.74 2.75
CA HIS A 92 -53.65 22.85 2.97
C HIS A 92 -54.41 21.60 2.44
N LYS A 93 -55.57 21.34 3.08
CA LYS A 93 -56.44 20.14 3.19
C LYS A 93 -57.04 19.55 1.89
N PRO A 94 -57.71 18.37 1.97
CA PRO A 94 -58.20 17.58 0.84
C PRO A 94 -59.66 17.92 0.49
N THR A 95 -60.00 17.84 -0.80
CA THR A 95 -61.38 17.76 -1.27
C THR A 95 -61.50 16.74 -2.40
N LYS A 96 -62.40 15.78 -2.17
CA LYS A 96 -62.85 14.74 -3.10
C LYS A 96 -63.60 15.34 -4.29
N SER A 97 -63.46 14.77 -5.48
CA SER A 97 -64.58 14.59 -6.42
C SER A 97 -64.22 13.58 -7.51
N SER A 98 -65.15 12.67 -7.74
CA SER A 98 -65.24 11.65 -8.78
C SER A 98 -65.43 12.28 -10.16
N LEU A 99 -64.92 11.64 -11.22
CA LEU A 99 -65.71 11.02 -12.30
C LEU A 99 -64.77 10.36 -13.33
N ASP A 100 -65.09 9.11 -13.66
CA ASP A 100 -64.42 8.26 -14.65
C ASP A 100 -64.60 8.79 -16.08
N GLU A 101 -63.53 8.82 -16.88
CA GLU A 101 -63.66 8.64 -18.33
C GLU A 101 -62.50 7.81 -18.88
N LYS A 102 -62.87 6.86 -19.73
CA LYS A 102 -62.11 5.69 -20.12
C LYS A 102 -61.53 5.91 -21.53
N VAL A 103 -60.21 6.06 -21.66
CA VAL A 103 -59.52 5.97 -22.97
C VAL A 103 -58.20 5.20 -22.81
N ALA A 104 -57.98 4.21 -23.68
CA ALA A 104 -56.84 3.29 -23.69
C ALA A 104 -55.60 3.89 -24.41
N PRO A 105 -54.49 3.14 -24.55
CA PRO A 105 -53.19 3.41 -23.94
C PRO A 105 -52.23 4.20 -24.86
N SER A 106 -51.74 5.35 -24.40
CA SER A 106 -50.63 6.04 -25.06
C SER A 106 -49.28 5.57 -24.52
N LYS A 107 -48.52 4.87 -25.36
CA LYS A 107 -47.07 4.69 -25.24
C LYS A 107 -46.41 6.04 -24.92
N ALA A 108 -45.75 6.13 -23.78
CA ALA A 108 -44.69 7.10 -23.54
C ALA A 108 -43.36 6.33 -23.52
N SER A 109 -42.64 6.37 -24.65
CA SER A 109 -41.23 5.97 -24.71
C SER A 109 -40.37 7.05 -24.07
N GLN A 110 -39.68 6.64 -23.00
CA GLN A 110 -38.32 6.95 -22.51
C GLN A 110 -37.56 8.19 -23.01
N THR A 111 -36.77 8.79 -22.09
CA THR A 111 -35.28 8.94 -22.08
C THR A 111 -34.93 9.96 -20.96
N THR A 112 -34.16 9.70 -19.89
CA THR A 112 -32.68 9.56 -19.74
C THR A 112 -32.42 9.45 -18.22
N GLY A 113 -31.53 8.67 -17.60
CA GLY A 113 -30.45 7.79 -18.01
C GLY A 113 -29.36 7.81 -16.92
N LEU A 114 -29.27 6.75 -16.11
CA LEU A 114 -28.03 6.41 -15.39
C LEU A 114 -27.96 4.88 -15.28
N SER A 115 -27.12 4.29 -16.13
CA SER A 115 -26.69 2.89 -16.21
C SER A 115 -27.42 1.89 -15.28
N SER A 116 -28.42 1.18 -15.80
CA SER A 116 -28.95 -0.05 -15.21
C SER A 116 -28.03 -1.23 -15.57
N GLY A 117 -26.74 -1.12 -15.27
CA GLY A 117 -25.83 -2.25 -15.35
C GLY A 117 -26.20 -3.29 -14.29
N PRO A 118 -25.79 -4.57 -14.47
CA PRO A 118 -26.07 -5.61 -13.48
C PRO A 118 -25.40 -5.34 -12.12
N CYS A 119 -24.31 -4.57 -12.11
CA CYS A 119 -23.62 -4.16 -10.89
C CYS A 119 -23.94 -2.72 -10.47
N PRO A 120 -23.84 -2.39 -9.17
CA PRO A 120 -23.97 -1.01 -8.70
C PRO A 120 -22.93 -0.07 -9.33
N PRO A 121 -23.16 1.26 -9.32
CA PRO A 121 -22.21 2.23 -9.82
C PRO A 121 -20.83 2.09 -9.17
N ASN A 122 -19.76 2.18 -9.97
CA ASN A 122 -18.36 2.04 -9.56
C ASN A 122 -17.91 0.63 -9.16
N TRP A 123 -18.71 -0.40 -9.44
CA TRP A 123 -18.30 -1.80 -9.32
C TRP A 123 -17.89 -2.35 -10.69
N ILE A 124 -16.88 -3.20 -10.69
CA ILE A 124 -16.40 -3.91 -11.88
C ILE A 124 -17.22 -5.18 -12.03
N ILE A 125 -17.81 -5.41 -13.20
CA ILE A 125 -18.50 -6.66 -13.52
C ILE A 125 -17.46 -7.67 -14.01
N HIS A 126 -17.42 -8.87 -13.43
CA HIS A 126 -16.68 -10.00 -13.98
C HIS A 126 -17.47 -11.29 -13.76
N GLU A 127 -17.78 -11.99 -14.86
CA GLU A 127 -18.66 -13.16 -14.88
C GLU A 127 -20.00 -12.93 -14.17
N LYS A 128 -20.21 -13.56 -13.00
CA LYS A 128 -21.45 -13.52 -12.21
C LYS A 128 -21.31 -12.71 -10.92
N SER A 129 -20.25 -11.93 -10.79
CA SER A 129 -19.97 -11.13 -9.59
C SER A 129 -19.62 -9.69 -9.94
N CYS A 130 -19.85 -8.84 -8.96
CA CYS A 130 -19.47 -7.43 -8.92
C CYS A 130 -18.32 -7.25 -7.92
N TYR A 131 -17.31 -6.48 -8.30
CA TYR A 131 -16.13 -6.27 -7.47
C TYR A 131 -15.92 -4.78 -7.20
N LEU A 132 -15.64 -4.42 -5.95
CA LEU A 132 -15.31 -3.06 -5.53
C LEU A 132 -13.95 -3.02 -4.87
N PHE A 133 -12.99 -2.36 -5.52
CA PHE A 133 -11.68 -2.04 -4.95
C PHE A 133 -11.82 -0.81 -4.06
N LYS A 134 -11.92 -1.03 -2.75
CA LYS A 134 -12.15 0.03 -1.78
C LYS A 134 -10.84 0.71 -1.40
N MET A 135 -10.70 1.97 -1.80
CA MET A 135 -9.48 2.77 -1.62
C MET A 135 -9.38 3.49 -0.26
N SER A 136 -10.27 3.19 0.69
CA SER A 136 -10.10 3.61 2.09
C SER A 136 -9.43 2.50 2.88
N ILE A 137 -8.39 2.84 3.63
CA ILE A 137 -7.66 1.87 4.45
C ILE A 137 -8.41 1.53 5.74
N ASP A 138 -8.41 0.25 6.13
CA ASP A 138 -9.00 -0.24 7.38
C ASP A 138 -8.34 -1.57 7.80
N SER A 139 -8.56 -1.99 9.05
CA SER A 139 -8.27 -3.35 9.52
C SER A 139 -9.08 -4.38 8.72
N TRP A 140 -8.63 -5.64 8.71
CA TRP A 140 -9.37 -6.72 8.03
C TRP A 140 -10.83 -6.81 8.52
N ALA A 141 -11.04 -6.72 9.83
CA ALA A 141 -12.38 -6.76 10.42
C ALA A 141 -13.23 -5.53 10.06
N GLY A 142 -12.62 -4.35 9.95
CA GLY A 142 -13.29 -3.14 9.49
C GLY A 142 -13.67 -3.20 8.01
N SER A 143 -12.76 -3.68 7.15
CA SER A 143 -13.02 -3.95 5.74
C SER A 143 -14.15 -4.96 5.54
N LYS A 144 -14.15 -6.07 6.31
CA LYS A 144 -15.26 -7.04 6.32
C LYS A 144 -16.60 -6.36 6.63
N ARG A 145 -16.67 -5.61 7.73
CA ARG A 145 -17.88 -4.87 8.12
C ARG A 145 -18.36 -3.94 7.01
N HIS A 146 -17.43 -3.22 6.37
CA HIS A 146 -17.74 -2.32 5.28
C HIS A 146 -18.29 -3.03 4.04
N CYS A 147 -17.73 -4.17 3.63
CA CYS A 147 -18.29 -4.94 2.54
C CYS A 147 -19.69 -5.45 2.90
N SER A 148 -19.90 -5.94 4.14
CA SER A 148 -21.22 -6.38 4.62
C SER A 148 -22.27 -5.27 4.57
N GLN A 149 -21.90 -4.02 4.91
CA GLN A 149 -22.82 -2.87 4.82
C GLN A 149 -23.28 -2.56 3.38
N LEU A 150 -22.52 -3.00 2.37
CA LEU A 150 -22.87 -2.86 0.95
C LEU A 150 -23.66 -4.07 0.42
N GLY A 151 -24.02 -5.02 1.28
CA GLY A 151 -24.62 -6.29 0.88
C GLY A 151 -23.64 -7.16 0.08
N ALA A 152 -22.37 -7.14 0.46
CA ALA A 152 -21.25 -7.83 -0.15
C ALA A 152 -20.41 -8.53 0.93
N HIS A 153 -19.42 -9.33 0.55
CA HIS A 153 -18.39 -9.87 1.45
C HIS A 153 -17.01 -9.41 0.97
N LEU A 154 -15.94 -9.60 1.76
CA LEU A 154 -14.61 -9.48 1.18
C LEU A 154 -14.44 -10.56 0.10
N LEU A 155 -13.63 -10.25 -0.90
CA LEU A 155 -13.34 -11.13 -2.02
C LEU A 155 -13.12 -12.57 -1.58
N LYS A 156 -13.89 -13.47 -2.17
CA LYS A 156 -13.63 -14.91 -2.14
C LYS A 156 -13.10 -15.30 -3.51
N ILE A 157 -12.07 -16.13 -3.58
CA ILE A 157 -11.57 -16.62 -4.85
C ILE A 157 -12.01 -18.07 -5.00
N ASP A 158 -13.00 -18.30 -5.84
CA ASP A 158 -13.63 -19.60 -6.07
C ASP A 158 -12.91 -20.41 -7.16
N ASN A 159 -12.27 -19.76 -8.13
CA ASN A 159 -11.61 -20.44 -9.25
C ASN A 159 -10.42 -19.67 -9.85
N SER A 160 -9.67 -20.33 -10.74
CA SER A 160 -8.46 -19.76 -11.34
C SER A 160 -8.72 -18.56 -12.25
N LYS A 161 -9.84 -18.53 -13.00
CA LYS A 161 -10.17 -17.40 -13.87
C LYS A 161 -10.46 -16.13 -13.08
N GLU A 162 -11.18 -16.30 -11.98
CA GLU A 162 -11.41 -15.22 -11.03
C GLU A 162 -10.08 -14.73 -10.44
N PHE A 163 -9.20 -15.64 -10.02
CA PHE A 163 -7.88 -15.26 -9.52
C PHE A 163 -7.07 -14.47 -10.56
N GLU A 164 -7.00 -14.92 -11.82
CA GLU A 164 -6.34 -14.23 -12.92
C GLU A 164 -6.92 -12.82 -13.15
N PHE A 165 -8.25 -12.68 -13.07
CA PHE A 165 -8.90 -11.38 -13.16
C PHE A 165 -8.45 -10.47 -12.02
N ILE A 166 -8.51 -10.93 -10.78
CA ILE A 166 -8.11 -10.14 -9.61
C ILE A 166 -6.62 -9.76 -9.70
N GLU A 167 -5.76 -10.71 -10.09
CA GLU A 167 -4.32 -10.50 -10.28
C GLU A 167 -4.04 -9.41 -11.32
N SER A 168 -4.81 -9.39 -12.42
CA SER A 168 -4.69 -8.34 -13.44
C SER A 168 -5.02 -6.95 -12.89
N GLN A 169 -6.02 -6.85 -12.01
CA GLN A 169 -6.43 -5.58 -11.39
C GLN A 169 -5.40 -5.12 -10.35
N THR A 170 -4.96 -6.00 -9.46
CA THR A 170 -3.99 -5.67 -8.39
C THR A 170 -2.59 -5.44 -8.94
N SER A 171 -2.20 -6.10 -10.03
CA SER A 171 -0.90 -5.88 -10.70
C SER A 171 -0.74 -4.49 -11.32
N SER A 172 -1.86 -3.81 -11.63
CA SER A 172 -1.83 -2.41 -12.06
C SER A 172 -1.62 -1.44 -10.88
N GLN A 173 -1.81 -1.91 -9.64
CA GLN A 173 -1.76 -1.16 -8.40
C GLN A 173 -0.68 -1.71 -7.45
N ARG A 174 0.54 -1.93 -7.95
CA ARG A 174 1.62 -2.64 -7.23
C ARG A 174 2.02 -2.06 -5.88
N MET A 175 1.65 -0.81 -5.58
CA MET A 175 1.95 -0.17 -4.29
C MET A 175 0.86 -0.40 -3.25
N ASN A 176 -0.26 -1.01 -3.64
CA ASN A 176 -1.43 -1.20 -2.81
C ASN A 176 -1.56 -2.68 -2.42
N SER A 177 -1.85 -2.91 -1.15
CA SER A 177 -2.25 -4.23 -0.64
C SER A 177 -3.76 -4.23 -0.38
N PHE A 178 -4.43 -5.32 -0.70
CA PHE A 178 -5.87 -5.43 -0.58
C PHE A 178 -6.27 -6.63 0.27
N TRP A 179 -6.97 -6.40 1.37
CA TRP A 179 -7.62 -7.44 2.16
C TRP A 179 -8.61 -8.24 1.31
N ILE A 180 -8.58 -9.56 1.50
CA ILE A 180 -9.52 -10.53 0.94
C ILE A 180 -10.20 -11.30 2.08
N GLY A 181 -11.23 -12.09 1.76
CA GLY A 181 -12.06 -12.79 2.75
C GLY A 181 -11.39 -13.98 3.44
N LEU A 182 -10.11 -14.24 3.18
CA LEU A 182 -9.38 -15.37 3.71
C LEU A 182 -8.72 -15.05 5.05
N SER A 183 -8.99 -15.88 6.06
CA SER A 183 -8.44 -15.73 7.41
C SER A 183 -8.35 -17.08 8.13
N ARG A 184 -7.64 -17.13 9.25
CA ARG A 184 -7.59 -18.30 10.15
C ARG A 184 -7.73 -17.85 11.60
N ARG A 185 -8.24 -18.71 12.48
CA ARG A 185 -8.42 -18.37 13.90
C ARG A 185 -7.12 -18.46 14.70
N GLN A 186 -6.23 -19.37 14.31
CA GLN A 186 -4.96 -19.66 14.95
C GLN A 186 -3.94 -19.95 13.85
N THR A 187 -2.66 -19.72 14.12
CA THR A 187 -1.57 -19.83 13.14
C THR A 187 -1.47 -21.22 12.52
N GLU A 188 -1.71 -22.27 13.30
CA GLU A 188 -1.68 -23.66 12.82
C GLU A 188 -3.03 -24.14 12.27
N GLY A 189 -4.05 -23.28 12.32
CA GLY A 189 -5.39 -23.59 11.83
C GLY A 189 -5.53 -23.48 10.31
N PRO A 190 -6.57 -24.10 9.73
CA PRO A 190 -6.85 -23.98 8.30
C PRO A 190 -7.23 -22.54 7.93
N TRP A 191 -6.89 -22.16 6.71
CA TRP A 191 -7.41 -20.96 6.07
C TRP A 191 -8.88 -21.17 5.68
N LEU A 192 -9.73 -20.24 6.11
CA LEU A 192 -11.18 -20.26 5.89
C LEU A 192 -11.61 -18.96 5.20
N TRP A 193 -12.54 -19.11 4.27
CA TRP A 193 -13.28 -18.00 3.68
C TRP A 193 -14.37 -17.50 4.63
N GLU A 194 -14.94 -16.33 4.35
CA GLU A 194 -15.98 -15.72 5.19
C GLU A 194 -17.26 -16.56 5.33
N ASP A 195 -17.56 -17.39 4.34
CA ASP A 195 -18.68 -18.34 4.33
C ASP A 195 -18.38 -19.64 5.11
N GLY A 196 -17.17 -19.77 5.64
CA GLY A 196 -16.69 -20.95 6.37
C GLY A 196 -16.13 -22.06 5.49
N SER A 197 -16.12 -21.90 4.16
CA SER A 197 -15.51 -22.89 3.27
C SER A 197 -13.99 -22.89 3.43
N GLN A 198 -13.37 -24.06 3.34
CA GLN A 198 -11.91 -24.19 3.45
C GLN A 198 -11.23 -23.71 2.17
N PHE A 199 -10.07 -23.09 2.34
CA PHE A 199 -9.17 -22.75 1.24
C PHE A 199 -8.53 -24.00 0.64
N ILE A 200 -8.45 -24.04 -0.69
CA ILE A 200 -7.80 -25.13 -1.42
C ILE A 200 -6.47 -24.61 -2.01
N PRO A 201 -5.30 -25.16 -1.62
CA PRO A 201 -3.99 -24.64 -2.02
C PRO A 201 -3.65 -24.73 -3.52
N ASN A 202 -4.52 -25.33 -4.35
CA ASN A 202 -4.28 -25.48 -5.79
C ASN A 202 -4.56 -24.19 -6.58
N LEU A 203 -5.27 -23.22 -6.00
CA LEU A 203 -5.59 -21.95 -6.66
C LEU A 203 -4.43 -20.95 -6.60
N PHE A 204 -3.84 -20.77 -5.43
CA PHE A 204 -2.69 -19.89 -5.19
C PHE A 204 -1.97 -20.31 -3.91
N GLN A 205 -0.81 -19.71 -3.64
CA GLN A 205 -0.08 -19.94 -2.39
C GLN A 205 -0.14 -18.70 -1.51
N VAL A 206 -0.51 -18.88 -0.23
CA VAL A 206 -0.41 -17.82 0.79
C VAL A 206 1.02 -17.82 1.33
N ARG A 207 1.78 -16.76 1.04
CA ARG A 207 3.16 -16.61 1.48
C ARG A 207 3.25 -15.97 2.86
N ASP A 208 4.27 -16.36 3.61
CA ASP A 208 4.54 -15.76 4.91
C ASP A 208 5.22 -14.39 4.75
N THR A 209 4.73 -13.35 5.44
CA THR A 209 5.52 -12.12 5.58
C THR A 209 6.57 -12.30 6.66
N ALA A 210 7.84 -12.11 6.30
CA ALA A 210 9.01 -12.39 7.12
C ALA A 210 9.14 -11.47 8.36
N SER A 211 8.30 -11.71 9.37
CA SER A 211 8.42 -11.08 10.68
C SER A 211 8.49 -12.15 11.78
N GLN A 212 9.15 -11.82 12.90
CA GLN A 212 9.31 -12.73 14.04
C GLN A 212 7.96 -13.06 14.73
N GLU A 213 6.88 -12.35 14.40
CA GLU A 213 5.54 -12.54 14.97
C GLU A 213 4.58 -13.28 14.01
N SER A 214 5.06 -14.32 13.33
CA SER A 214 4.25 -15.17 12.43
C SER A 214 2.94 -15.66 13.08
N LEU A 215 2.90 -15.74 14.42
CA LEU A 215 1.74 -16.15 15.20
C LEU A 215 0.51 -15.23 15.05
N LEU A 216 0.69 -13.96 14.68
CA LEU A 216 -0.41 -13.00 14.49
C LEU A 216 -0.88 -12.86 13.04
N HIS A 217 -0.25 -13.57 12.11
CA HIS A 217 -0.51 -13.46 10.67
C HIS A 217 -1.69 -14.34 10.27
N ASN A 218 -2.88 -13.88 10.62
CA ASN A 218 -4.11 -14.65 10.55
C ASN A 218 -5.12 -14.12 9.52
N CYS A 219 -4.75 -13.07 8.79
CA CYS A 219 -5.54 -12.51 7.70
C CYS A 219 -4.72 -12.46 6.41
N VAL A 220 -5.38 -12.36 5.27
CA VAL A 220 -4.70 -12.44 3.97
C VAL A 220 -5.03 -11.23 3.12
N TRP A 221 -4.01 -10.73 2.45
CA TRP A 221 -4.13 -9.69 1.44
C TRP A 221 -3.43 -10.08 0.14
N ILE A 222 -3.76 -9.38 -0.94
CA ILE A 222 -3.08 -9.47 -2.23
C ILE A 222 -2.25 -8.20 -2.43
N HIS A 223 -0.99 -8.36 -2.79
CA HIS A 223 -0.06 -7.26 -3.10
C HIS A 223 0.58 -7.53 -4.46
N GLY A 224 0.27 -6.69 -5.46
CA GLY A 224 0.62 -6.98 -6.84
C GLY A 224 -0.03 -8.29 -7.30
N SER A 225 0.78 -9.27 -7.70
CA SER A 225 0.34 -10.60 -8.12
C SER A 225 0.38 -11.67 -7.01
N GLU A 226 0.85 -11.30 -5.83
CA GLU A 226 1.20 -12.27 -4.79
C GLU A 226 0.26 -12.16 -3.59
N VAL A 227 0.02 -13.31 -2.96
CA VAL A 227 -0.88 -13.45 -1.82
C VAL A 227 -0.06 -13.68 -0.55
N TYR A 228 -0.34 -12.91 0.48
CA TYR A 228 0.45 -12.90 1.70
C TYR A 228 -0.42 -12.98 2.94
N ASN A 229 0.04 -13.70 3.95
CA ASN A 229 -0.54 -13.57 5.28
C ASN A 229 -0.09 -12.27 5.95
N GLN A 230 -0.89 -11.79 6.89
CA GLN A 230 -0.64 -10.53 7.56
C GLN A 230 -1.40 -10.41 8.88
N ILE A 231 -0.91 -9.52 9.74
CA ILE A 231 -1.53 -9.14 11.01
C ILE A 231 -2.87 -8.44 10.72
N CYS A 232 -3.97 -9.01 11.20
CA CYS A 232 -5.34 -8.57 10.87
C CYS A 232 -5.66 -7.11 11.21
N ASN A 233 -4.96 -6.51 12.17
CA ASN A 233 -5.26 -5.17 12.68
C ASN A 233 -4.55 -4.05 11.92
N ILE A 234 -3.69 -4.36 10.95
CA ILE A 234 -3.05 -3.31 10.15
C ILE A 234 -4.06 -2.71 9.16
N SER A 235 -3.89 -1.44 8.86
CA SER A 235 -4.74 -0.75 7.90
C SER A 235 -4.30 -1.05 6.47
N SER A 236 -5.23 -1.51 5.64
CA SER A 236 -5.00 -1.76 4.22
C SER A 236 -6.26 -1.51 3.40
N PHE A 237 -6.12 -1.47 2.08
CA PHE A 237 -7.27 -1.42 1.18
C PHE A 237 -8.00 -2.76 1.19
N SER A 238 -9.15 -2.87 0.54
CA SER A 238 -9.88 -4.14 0.47
C SER A 238 -10.62 -4.32 -0.84
N ILE A 239 -10.91 -5.56 -1.19
CA ILE A 239 -11.77 -5.90 -2.32
C ILE A 239 -13.07 -6.47 -1.76
N CYS A 240 -14.20 -5.84 -2.10
CA CYS A 240 -15.52 -6.39 -1.82
C CYS A 240 -16.04 -7.11 -3.05
N GLU A 241 -16.78 -8.19 -2.84
CA GLU A 241 -17.41 -8.99 -3.88
C GLU A 241 -18.91 -9.17 -3.58
N LYS A 242 -19.72 -9.06 -4.61
CA LYS A 242 -21.17 -9.27 -4.56
C LYS A 242 -21.62 -10.10 -5.76
N GLN A 243 -22.26 -11.24 -5.49
CA GLN A 243 -22.87 -12.05 -6.54
C GLN A 243 -24.10 -11.34 -7.15
N LEU A 244 -24.29 -11.54 -8.45
CA LEU A 244 -25.43 -11.05 -9.24
C LEU A 244 -26.71 -11.87 -9.00
#